data_AF-A0A918JR31-F1
#
_entry.id   AF-A0A918JR31-F1
#
_cell.length_a   1.000
_cell.length_b   1.000
_cell.length_c   1.000
_cell.angle_alpha   90.00
_cell.angle_beta   90.00
_cell.angle_gamma   90.00
#
_symmetry.space_group_name_H-M   'P 1'
#
loop_
_entity.id
_entity.type
_entity.pdbx_description
1 polymer ?
#
loop_
_entity_poly.entity_id
_entity_poly.type
_entity_poly.pdbx_seq_one_letter_code
_entity_poly.pdbx_strand_id
1 'polypeptide(L)'
;MVTPSKFKHGLLALLISAALTGCGLDGDDGETGPQGAQGPQGEQGENGEDGSDGQDASLGVTMDVVARAFLGNQGAAEIVQYDAENQVVYATNSATNSIAAINIGGISSEAMTDPVGQLNLNPQTFALPEEVDGNPLGGVTSIAVSGDLMAVAVTAETKTDPGYVLFYNGVESASLEYVDAVLVGSLPDMVTFTPNGGKAIVANEGEPNGDYSIDPEGSVAVIDILASNEPAETATFITFTDLNGTQAELMAQGLMFPNPTGRTINGNDIDISVAQDLEPEYITATNERAYVTLQENNGMAIVDLEDMTVEVVGLGVKSWSGLNIDVQENGQVSFGQYTGLYGVYMPDTITHFDWKGAEFLITANEGDAREYFFDVADEAECAAAGGQDYDEDDGCLAYTDEMQVGDLTAEPNSELAQLQTLGEVDDLRVTDAMGDADGDGEYDAAYTYGARSFTIWDQNGLVVFDSGDDFERITASVHGAQFNNGDDENEGDSRSENKGPEPEAVTVGKIGDRTYAFIGTERMGGIFVYDVTNPYDAKFSEYVINRDLTEGLTADDVIGDLAPESLVFISAEDSPTGTPLLVVGNEVSGTVSVWSVNPN
;
A
#
# COMPACT_ATOMS: atom_id res chain seq x y z
N MET A 1 38.77 -46.29 -42.52
CA MET A 1 40.14 -46.73 -42.19
C MET A 1 40.64 -45.87 -41.04
N VAL A 2 40.90 -46.50 -39.90
CA VAL A 2 41.95 -46.20 -38.89
C VAL A 2 42.05 -44.77 -38.31
N THR A 3 41.53 -44.63 -37.08
CA THR A 3 41.92 -43.72 -35.97
C THR A 3 43.40 -43.92 -35.53
N PRO A 4 44.04 -43.19 -34.57
CA PRO A 4 43.66 -42.00 -33.76
C PRO A 4 44.84 -40.97 -33.54
N SER A 5 44.66 -39.93 -32.72
CA SER A 5 45.40 -39.74 -31.43
C SER A 5 45.48 -38.28 -30.97
N LYS A 6 45.07 -38.08 -29.71
CA LYS A 6 45.26 -36.88 -28.86
C LYS A 6 46.71 -36.80 -28.34
N PHE A 7 46.99 -35.66 -27.67
CA PHE A 7 47.68 -35.56 -26.36
C PHE A 7 49.22 -35.31 -26.30
N LYS A 8 49.60 -34.11 -25.80
CA LYS A 8 50.33 -33.83 -24.53
C LYS A 8 51.51 -32.82 -24.59
N HIS A 9 51.31 -31.73 -23.83
CA HIS A 9 52.19 -31.08 -22.84
C HIS A 9 53.57 -30.52 -23.23
N GLY A 10 53.79 -29.26 -22.83
CA GLY A 10 54.84 -28.98 -21.85
C GLY A 10 55.95 -28.02 -22.28
N LEU A 11 55.94 -26.86 -21.62
CA LEU A 11 57.10 -26.15 -21.08
C LEU A 11 58.14 -25.52 -22.03
N LEU A 12 58.42 -24.25 -21.71
CA LEU A 12 59.76 -23.64 -21.69
C LEU A 12 60.33 -23.16 -23.04
N ALA A 13 60.05 -21.89 -23.36
CA ALA A 13 60.91 -21.10 -24.24
C ALA A 13 61.05 -19.67 -23.72
N LEU A 14 61.67 -19.56 -22.55
CA LEU A 14 62.48 -18.41 -22.17
C LEU A 14 63.76 -18.52 -23.00
N LEU A 15 64.02 -17.55 -23.88
CA LEU A 15 65.36 -17.00 -24.22
C LEU A 15 65.33 -16.27 -25.58
N ILE A 16 65.41 -14.95 -25.49
CA ILE A 16 66.46 -14.13 -26.10
C ILE A 16 66.75 -14.40 -27.58
N SER A 17 66.37 -13.45 -28.44
CA SER A 17 67.37 -12.72 -29.25
C SER A 17 66.73 -11.54 -29.97
N ALA A 18 66.93 -10.37 -29.37
CA ALA A 18 67.02 -9.12 -30.08
C ALA A 18 68.08 -9.20 -31.19
N ALA A 19 67.81 -8.59 -32.34
CA ALA A 19 68.84 -8.08 -33.24
C ALA A 19 68.20 -7.08 -34.21
N LEU A 20 68.40 -5.80 -33.92
CA LEU A 20 68.82 -4.73 -34.86
C LEU A 20 68.95 -3.47 -33.99
N THR A 21 70.12 -3.26 -33.36
CA THR A 21 71.23 -2.43 -33.87
C THR A 21 70.79 -0.98 -34.02
N GLY A 22 71.39 0.02 -33.39
CA GLY A 22 72.72 0.09 -32.82
C GLY A 22 73.24 1.51 -33.07
N CYS A 23 73.80 2.11 -32.04
CA CYS A 23 74.66 3.29 -31.95
C CYS A 23 74.63 3.62 -30.45
N GLY A 24 75.70 3.71 -29.68
CA GLY A 24 77.13 3.83 -29.92
C GLY A 24 77.64 4.42 -28.61
N LEU A 25 78.65 3.79 -28.01
CA LEU A 25 79.19 4.09 -26.68
C LEU A 25 79.62 5.56 -26.53
N ASP A 26 79.11 6.24 -25.51
CA ASP A 26 79.75 7.38 -24.84
C ASP A 26 79.59 7.19 -23.32
N GLY A 27 80.73 7.26 -22.61
CA GLY A 27 80.99 7.43 -21.16
C GLY A 27 80.05 6.89 -20.08
N ASP A 28 80.60 6.20 -19.07
CA ASP A 28 79.96 6.07 -17.75
C ASP A 28 79.75 7.47 -17.15
N ASP A 29 78.49 7.84 -16.88
CA ASP A 29 78.16 9.02 -16.09
C ASP A 29 78.46 8.75 -14.60
N GLY A 30 79.13 9.70 -13.93
CA GLY A 30 79.49 9.61 -12.52
C GLY A 30 78.28 9.64 -11.57
N GLU A 31 78.47 9.20 -10.33
CA GLU A 31 77.39 9.11 -9.32
C GLU A 31 76.58 10.41 -9.20
N THR A 32 75.25 10.27 -9.19
CA THR A 32 74.30 11.37 -8.97
C THR A 32 74.59 12.08 -7.65
N GLY A 33 74.99 13.36 -7.72
CA GLY A 33 75.14 14.20 -6.52
C GLY A 33 73.80 14.38 -5.76
N PRO A 34 73.83 14.68 -4.45
CA PRO A 34 72.62 14.88 -3.67
C PRO A 34 71.74 15.99 -4.28
N GLN A 35 70.42 15.73 -4.33
CA GLN A 35 69.42 16.65 -4.86
C GLN A 35 69.52 18.02 -4.18
N GLY A 36 69.63 19.09 -4.98
CA GLY A 36 69.64 20.46 -4.48
C GLY A 36 68.31 20.81 -3.79
N ALA A 37 68.35 21.71 -2.80
CA ALA A 37 67.15 22.16 -2.09
C ALA A 37 66.10 22.72 -3.06
N GLN A 38 64.85 22.26 -2.94
CA GLN A 38 63.72 22.77 -3.70
C GLN A 38 63.53 24.26 -3.42
N GLY A 39 63.37 25.07 -4.48
CA GLY A 39 63.10 26.49 -4.35
C GLY A 39 61.76 26.75 -3.63
N PRO A 40 61.58 27.94 -3.02
CA PRO A 40 60.34 28.26 -2.32
C PRO A 40 59.16 28.24 -3.30
N GLN A 41 58.06 27.62 -2.87
CA GLN A 41 56.78 27.61 -3.59
C GLN A 41 56.27 29.05 -3.70
N GLY A 42 55.79 29.44 -4.90
CA GLY A 42 55.19 30.75 -5.11
C GLY A 42 53.92 30.92 -4.27
N GLU A 43 53.61 32.17 -3.91
CA GLU A 43 52.41 32.48 -3.12
C GLU A 43 51.15 32.02 -3.86
N GLN A 44 50.29 31.28 -3.15
CA GLN A 44 49.00 30.84 -3.65
C GLN A 44 48.09 32.07 -3.80
N GLY A 45 47.49 32.26 -4.97
CA GLY A 45 46.53 33.34 -5.19
C GLY A 45 45.33 33.19 -4.27
N GLU A 46 44.73 34.33 -3.88
CA GLU A 46 43.51 34.32 -3.07
C GLU A 46 42.36 33.68 -3.85
N ASN A 47 41.61 32.80 -3.19
CA ASN A 47 40.37 32.25 -3.75
C ASN A 47 39.38 33.41 -3.96
N GLY A 48 38.61 33.36 -5.05
CA GLY A 48 37.48 34.27 -5.22
C GLY A 48 36.45 34.06 -4.12
N GLU A 49 35.67 35.09 -3.81
CA GLU A 49 34.49 34.94 -2.97
C GLU A 49 33.45 34.13 -3.73
N ASP A 50 32.89 33.11 -3.08
CA ASP A 50 31.75 32.36 -3.60
C ASP A 50 30.59 33.34 -3.83
N GLY A 51 29.83 33.13 -4.91
CA GLY A 51 28.56 33.84 -5.10
C GLY A 51 27.59 33.46 -3.97
N SER A 52 26.60 34.31 -3.70
CA SER A 52 25.46 33.87 -2.90
C SER A 52 24.78 32.70 -3.60
N ASP A 53 24.52 31.61 -2.86
CA ASP A 53 23.68 30.52 -3.33
C ASP A 53 22.35 31.07 -3.89
N GLY A 54 21.86 30.47 -4.97
CA GLY A 54 20.50 30.75 -5.42
C GLY A 54 19.51 30.32 -4.34
N GLN A 55 18.32 30.93 -4.27
CA GLN A 55 17.22 30.29 -3.56
C GLN A 55 16.79 29.09 -4.40
N ASP A 56 16.86 27.89 -3.82
CA ASP A 56 16.12 26.75 -4.36
C ASP A 56 14.66 27.18 -4.46
N ALA A 57 14.09 27.15 -5.65
CA ALA A 57 12.64 27.23 -5.81
C ALA A 57 12.11 25.88 -5.34
N SER A 58 11.90 25.70 -4.03
CA SER A 58 11.25 24.51 -3.51
C SER A 58 9.89 24.38 -4.21
N LEU A 59 9.75 23.30 -5.00
CA LEU A 59 8.51 22.96 -5.70
C LEU A 59 7.50 22.28 -4.76
N GLY A 60 7.78 22.27 -3.46
CA GLY A 60 7.13 21.41 -2.50
C GLY A 60 6.32 22.13 -1.43
N VAL A 61 5.73 21.33 -0.58
CA VAL A 61 5.05 21.74 0.65
C VAL A 61 5.87 21.30 1.87
N THR A 62 5.64 21.93 3.02
CA THR A 62 6.04 21.38 4.32
C THR A 62 4.81 21.02 5.12
N MET A 63 4.93 20.00 5.97
CA MET A 63 3.83 19.53 6.80
C MET A 63 4.19 19.55 8.29
N ASP A 64 3.27 20.04 9.11
CA ASP A 64 3.42 20.10 10.56
C ASP A 64 2.13 19.60 11.23
N VAL A 65 2.24 18.73 12.24
CA VAL A 65 1.08 18.36 13.06
C VAL A 65 0.61 19.57 13.86
N VAL A 66 -0.66 19.93 13.71
CA VAL A 66 -1.28 21.07 14.42
C VAL A 66 -2.35 20.62 15.41
N ALA A 67 -2.92 19.44 15.23
CA ALA A 67 -3.89 18.88 16.16
C ALA A 67 -3.90 17.35 16.17
N ARG A 68 -4.32 16.76 17.28
CA ARG A 68 -4.35 15.31 17.48
C ARG A 68 -5.44 14.87 18.47
N ALA A 69 -6.11 13.78 18.15
CA ALA A 69 -7.09 13.06 18.99
C ALA A 69 -6.67 11.60 19.18
N PHE A 70 -7.10 10.99 20.28
CA PHE A 70 -6.93 9.57 20.57
C PHE A 70 -8.30 8.94 20.79
N LEU A 71 -8.58 7.84 20.08
CA LEU A 71 -9.91 7.22 19.99
C LEU A 71 -9.93 5.81 20.63
N GLY A 72 -8.77 5.21 20.84
CA GLY A 72 -8.60 3.82 21.28
C GLY A 72 -7.22 3.32 20.83
N ASN A 73 -6.92 2.04 21.03
CA ASN A 73 -5.81 1.38 20.32
C ASN A 73 -6.36 0.75 19.02
N GLN A 74 -5.68 -0.26 18.48
CA GLN A 74 -6.04 -1.06 17.29
C GLN A 74 -7.55 -1.21 17.03
N GLY A 75 -7.94 -1.04 15.76
CA GLY A 75 -9.34 -0.99 15.31
C GLY A 75 -10.02 0.36 15.55
N ALA A 76 -9.28 1.43 15.82
CA ALA A 76 -9.82 2.78 15.96
C ALA A 76 -9.20 3.74 14.95
N ALA A 77 -9.97 4.69 14.42
CA ALA A 77 -9.47 5.68 13.47
C ALA A 77 -9.00 5.13 12.11
N GLU A 78 -9.50 3.96 11.71
CA GLU A 78 -9.24 3.35 10.39
C GLU A 78 -9.74 4.25 9.25
N ILE A 79 -11.05 4.58 9.22
CA ILE A 79 -11.65 5.45 8.19
C ILE A 79 -12.01 6.81 8.78
N VAL A 80 -11.45 7.89 8.20
CA VAL A 80 -11.77 9.28 8.54
C VAL A 80 -12.50 10.01 7.42
N GLN A 81 -13.42 10.89 7.80
CA GLN A 81 -14.20 11.74 6.90
C GLN A 81 -14.29 13.17 7.46
N TYR A 82 -14.56 14.15 6.60
CA TYR A 82 -14.60 15.56 7.01
C TYR A 82 -15.88 16.26 6.55
N ASP A 83 -16.58 16.90 7.50
CA ASP A 83 -17.61 17.89 7.22
C ASP A 83 -17.01 19.30 7.24
N ALA A 84 -16.95 19.91 6.04
CA ALA A 84 -16.45 21.26 5.83
C ALA A 84 -17.34 22.36 6.45
N GLU A 85 -18.65 22.18 6.50
CA GLU A 85 -19.55 23.24 6.96
C GLU A 85 -19.37 23.50 8.47
N ASN A 86 -19.15 22.44 9.25
CA ASN A 86 -19.07 22.52 10.71
C ASN A 86 -17.69 22.21 11.26
N GLN A 87 -16.75 21.88 10.37
CA GLN A 87 -15.36 21.66 10.70
C GLN A 87 -15.20 20.52 11.70
N VAL A 88 -15.84 19.39 11.38
CA VAL A 88 -15.85 18.17 12.20
C VAL A 88 -15.25 17.04 11.40
N VAL A 89 -14.28 16.35 11.99
CA VAL A 89 -13.75 15.08 11.48
C VAL A 89 -14.55 13.94 12.11
N TYR A 90 -14.98 12.99 11.30
CA TYR A 90 -15.57 11.73 11.75
C TYR A 90 -14.57 10.60 11.57
N ALA A 91 -14.60 9.62 12.47
CA ALA A 91 -13.71 8.47 12.40
C ALA A 91 -14.38 7.20 12.93
N THR A 92 -14.08 6.05 12.32
CA THR A 92 -14.56 4.74 12.77
C THR A 92 -13.84 4.26 14.02
N ASN A 93 -14.48 3.32 14.74
CA ASN A 93 -13.87 2.54 15.79
C ASN A 93 -14.57 1.18 15.85
N SER A 94 -13.99 0.20 15.17
CA SER A 94 -14.48 -1.18 15.08
C SER A 94 -14.42 -1.89 16.44
N ALA A 95 -13.38 -1.62 17.25
CA ALA A 95 -13.21 -2.20 18.59
C ALA A 95 -14.37 -1.88 19.57
N THR A 96 -15.05 -0.75 19.38
CA THR A 96 -16.21 -0.33 20.20
C THR A 96 -17.51 -0.21 19.40
N ASN A 97 -17.47 -0.55 18.11
CA ASN A 97 -18.53 -0.38 17.13
C ASN A 97 -19.19 1.01 17.22
N SER A 98 -18.39 2.05 17.02
CA SER A 98 -18.82 3.44 17.21
C SER A 98 -18.19 4.40 16.21
N ILE A 99 -18.81 5.57 16.06
CA ILE A 99 -18.26 6.70 15.29
C ILE A 99 -17.82 7.80 16.25
N ALA A 100 -16.61 8.31 16.09
CA ALA A 100 -16.13 9.49 16.79
C ALA A 100 -16.36 10.75 15.94
N ALA A 101 -16.88 11.82 16.53
CA ALA A 101 -16.90 13.16 15.95
C ALA A 101 -15.91 14.07 16.68
N ILE A 102 -15.06 14.75 15.92
CA ILE A 102 -13.91 15.50 16.42
C ILE A 102 -13.99 16.91 15.84
N ASN A 103 -14.39 17.89 16.67
CA ASN A 103 -14.47 19.28 16.22
C ASN A 103 -13.06 19.88 16.07
N ILE A 104 -12.72 20.30 14.85
CA ILE A 104 -11.45 20.96 14.53
C ILE A 104 -11.60 22.47 14.30
N GLY A 105 -12.81 23.03 14.42
CA GLY A 105 -13.08 24.45 14.12
C GLY A 105 -12.30 25.47 14.97
N GLY A 106 -11.77 25.03 16.11
CA GLY A 106 -11.00 25.87 17.04
C GLY A 106 -9.48 25.70 16.97
N ILE A 107 -8.94 24.90 16.05
CA ILE A 107 -7.50 24.62 15.98
C ILE A 107 -6.70 25.84 15.46
N SER A 108 -5.39 25.82 15.71
CA SER A 108 -4.43 26.81 15.21
C SER A 108 -3.67 26.26 14.00
N SER A 109 -3.10 27.12 13.18
CA SER A 109 -2.10 26.73 12.16
C SER A 109 -0.68 26.59 12.75
N GLU A 110 -0.50 26.84 14.04
CA GLU A 110 0.81 26.71 14.71
C GLU A 110 1.12 25.22 14.97
N ALA A 111 2.32 24.80 14.58
CA ALA A 111 2.82 23.46 14.84
C ALA A 111 2.79 23.11 16.34
N MET A 112 2.41 21.88 16.65
CA MET A 112 2.46 21.35 18.01
C MET A 112 3.92 21.25 18.48
N THR A 113 4.16 21.61 19.74
CA THR A 113 5.52 21.50 20.32
C THR A 113 5.90 20.09 20.72
N ASP A 114 4.90 19.22 20.90
CA ASP A 114 5.02 17.82 21.32
C ASP A 114 3.90 17.01 20.65
N PRO A 115 4.00 16.77 19.32
CA PRO A 115 2.96 16.10 18.53
C PRO A 115 2.82 14.61 18.84
N VAL A 116 3.78 14.02 19.56
CA VAL A 116 3.73 12.63 20.02
C VAL A 116 2.98 12.52 21.36
N GLY A 117 3.39 13.30 22.36
CA GLY A 117 2.90 13.16 23.73
C GLY A 117 1.66 13.98 24.09
N GLN A 118 1.22 14.90 23.24
CA GLN A 118 0.08 15.78 23.53
C GLN A 118 -1.10 15.54 22.61
N LEU A 119 -2.30 15.67 23.20
CA LEU A 119 -3.58 15.68 22.50
C LEU A 119 -4.25 17.03 22.77
N ASN A 120 -4.82 17.64 21.74
CA ASN A 120 -5.52 18.93 21.85
C ASN A 120 -6.94 18.89 21.28
N LEU A 121 -7.37 17.74 20.76
CA LEU A 121 -8.73 17.48 20.31
C LEU A 121 -9.44 16.51 21.27
N ASN A 122 -10.76 16.61 21.35
CA ASN A 122 -11.58 15.74 22.20
C ASN A 122 -12.67 15.10 21.33
N PRO A 123 -12.67 13.76 21.15
CA PRO A 123 -13.71 13.07 20.39
C PRO A 123 -15.02 12.98 21.19
N GLN A 124 -16.14 13.06 20.48
CA GLN A 124 -17.46 12.68 20.95
C GLN A 124 -17.86 11.36 20.28
N THR A 125 -18.16 10.33 21.06
CA THR A 125 -18.49 8.99 20.56
C THR A 125 -20.00 8.80 20.37
N PHE A 126 -20.37 8.18 19.26
CA PHE A 126 -21.72 7.74 18.92
C PHE A 126 -21.72 6.23 18.72
N ALA A 127 -22.40 5.50 19.61
CA ALA A 127 -22.54 4.06 19.47
C ALA A 127 -23.47 3.71 18.31
N LEU A 128 -23.08 2.72 17.52
CA LEU A 128 -23.92 2.11 16.50
C LEU A 128 -24.92 1.13 17.16
N PRO A 129 -26.04 0.80 16.50
CA PRO A 129 -26.94 -0.24 16.98
C PRO A 129 -26.24 -1.61 17.06
N GLU A 130 -26.67 -2.47 18.00
CA GLU A 130 -26.15 -3.85 18.10
C GLU A 130 -26.81 -4.79 17.07
N GLU A 131 -27.99 -4.45 16.56
CA GLU A 131 -28.76 -5.25 15.61
C GLU A 131 -29.62 -4.37 14.69
N VAL A 132 -29.92 -4.87 13.49
CA VAL A 132 -30.92 -4.32 12.56
C VAL A 132 -31.95 -5.38 12.25
N ASP A 133 -33.23 -5.09 12.49
CA ASP A 133 -34.35 -6.01 12.27
C ASP A 133 -34.19 -7.40 12.94
N GLY A 134 -33.44 -7.46 14.05
CA GLY A 134 -33.15 -8.68 14.79
C GLY A 134 -31.98 -9.50 14.23
N ASN A 135 -31.20 -8.94 13.30
CA ASN A 135 -29.94 -9.49 12.82
C ASN A 135 -28.79 -8.76 13.53
N PRO A 136 -27.95 -9.48 14.31
CA PRO A 136 -26.79 -8.90 14.97
C PRO A 136 -25.80 -8.30 13.97
N LEU A 137 -25.27 -7.13 14.30
CA LEU A 137 -24.22 -6.47 13.53
C LEU A 137 -22.84 -6.87 14.05
N GLY A 138 -21.88 -6.94 13.13
CA GLY A 138 -20.45 -7.07 13.39
C GLY A 138 -19.79 -5.71 13.59
N GLY A 139 -18.59 -5.53 13.04
CA GLY A 139 -17.81 -4.30 13.13
C GLY A 139 -18.19 -3.26 12.07
N VAL A 140 -18.05 -1.99 12.42
CA VAL A 140 -17.99 -0.90 11.44
C VAL A 140 -16.67 -0.99 10.68
N THR A 141 -16.74 -0.83 9.36
CA THR A 141 -15.61 -0.88 8.43
C THR A 141 -15.38 0.51 7.85
N SER A 142 -16.40 1.09 7.19
CA SER A 142 -16.28 2.39 6.54
C SER A 142 -17.36 3.41 6.88
N ILE A 143 -17.03 4.69 6.70
CA ILE A 143 -17.96 5.82 6.70
C ILE A 143 -17.77 6.73 5.48
N ALA A 144 -18.87 7.32 5.02
CA ALA A 144 -18.87 8.40 4.04
C ALA A 144 -19.85 9.50 4.45
N VAL A 145 -19.55 10.75 4.07
CA VAL A 145 -20.40 11.92 4.32
C VAL A 145 -20.74 12.65 3.03
N SER A 146 -22.00 13.08 2.90
CA SER A 146 -22.48 13.89 1.78
C SER A 146 -23.54 14.87 2.28
N GLY A 147 -23.13 16.11 2.54
CA GLY A 147 -23.97 17.10 3.23
C GLY A 147 -24.32 16.61 4.64
N ASP A 148 -25.59 16.73 5.04
CA ASP A 148 -26.04 16.27 6.36
C ASP A 148 -26.17 14.74 6.50
N LEU A 149 -25.99 13.97 5.42
CA LEU A 149 -26.13 12.52 5.41
C LEU A 149 -24.78 11.82 5.61
N MET A 150 -24.76 10.82 6.48
CA MET A 150 -23.67 9.87 6.64
C MET A 150 -24.14 8.45 6.30
N ALA A 151 -23.33 7.73 5.55
CA ALA A 151 -23.44 6.29 5.34
C ALA A 151 -22.36 5.59 6.17
N VAL A 152 -22.72 4.49 6.83
CA VAL A 152 -21.83 3.68 7.68
C VAL A 152 -21.95 2.23 7.23
N ALA A 153 -20.88 1.67 6.67
CA ALA A 153 -20.81 0.25 6.33
C ALA A 153 -20.53 -0.56 7.61
N VAL A 154 -21.32 -1.61 7.82
CA VAL A 154 -21.23 -2.48 9.00
C VAL A 154 -21.44 -3.93 8.58
N THR A 155 -20.54 -4.79 9.03
CA THR A 155 -20.60 -6.23 8.74
C THR A 155 -21.74 -6.90 9.51
N ALA A 156 -22.13 -8.11 9.10
CA ALA A 156 -22.94 -8.97 9.96
C ALA A 156 -22.05 -9.62 11.04
N GLU A 157 -22.63 -10.05 12.17
CA GLU A 157 -21.86 -10.76 13.22
C GLU A 157 -21.15 -12.01 12.67
N THR A 158 -21.77 -12.70 11.71
CA THR A 158 -21.11 -13.71 10.90
C THR A 158 -20.64 -13.07 9.60
N LYS A 159 -19.32 -12.92 9.41
CA LYS A 159 -18.76 -12.10 8.31
C LYS A 159 -19.22 -12.52 6.91
N THR A 160 -19.48 -13.81 6.70
CA THR A 160 -19.96 -14.36 5.43
C THR A 160 -21.44 -14.06 5.15
N ASP A 161 -22.21 -13.61 6.14
CA ASP A 161 -23.60 -13.18 5.96
C ASP A 161 -23.65 -11.74 5.41
N PRO A 162 -24.72 -11.38 4.67
CA PRO A 162 -24.92 -10.01 4.20
C PRO A 162 -24.93 -8.96 5.32
N GLY A 163 -24.14 -7.90 5.15
CA GLY A 163 -24.06 -6.75 6.05
C GLY A 163 -25.05 -5.64 5.71
N TYR A 164 -24.84 -4.46 6.30
CA TYR A 164 -25.71 -3.30 6.15
C TYR A 164 -24.94 -2.01 5.91
N VAL A 165 -25.56 -1.08 5.21
CA VAL A 165 -25.21 0.34 5.30
C VAL A 165 -26.26 1.04 6.17
N LEU A 166 -25.82 1.59 7.29
CA LEU A 166 -26.62 2.42 8.17
C LEU A 166 -26.54 3.88 7.73
N PHE A 167 -27.67 4.57 7.70
CA PHE A 167 -27.74 5.98 7.33
C PHE A 167 -28.08 6.85 8.53
N TYR A 168 -27.38 7.98 8.67
CA TYR A 168 -27.58 8.96 9.73
C TYR A 168 -27.70 10.36 9.14
N ASN A 169 -28.57 11.19 9.73
CA ASN A 169 -28.57 12.64 9.53
C ASN A 169 -27.89 13.33 10.73
N GLY A 170 -27.78 14.67 10.71
CA GLY A 170 -27.22 15.42 11.82
C GLY A 170 -25.69 15.40 11.85
N VAL A 171 -25.06 15.12 10.70
CA VAL A 171 -23.64 15.36 10.47
C VAL A 171 -23.35 16.85 10.71
N GLU A 172 -24.17 17.72 10.14
CA GLU A 172 -23.93 19.16 10.24
C GLU A 172 -24.07 19.69 11.69
N SER A 173 -24.82 19.00 12.55
CA SER A 173 -24.98 19.39 13.95
C SER A 173 -24.11 18.59 14.93
N ALA A 174 -23.22 17.72 14.43
CA ALA A 174 -22.47 16.76 15.24
C ALA A 174 -23.39 16.01 16.22
N SER A 175 -24.55 15.59 15.73
CA SER A 175 -25.58 14.90 16.51
C SER A 175 -26.22 13.83 15.63
N LEU A 176 -25.47 12.78 15.33
CA LEU A 176 -25.90 11.73 14.43
C LEU A 176 -27.24 11.13 14.88
N GLU A 177 -28.23 11.20 14.01
CA GLU A 177 -29.58 10.66 14.19
C GLU A 177 -29.81 9.56 13.15
N TYR A 178 -30.04 8.33 13.60
CA TYR A 178 -30.30 7.18 12.74
C TYR A 178 -31.54 7.43 11.85
N VAL A 179 -31.40 7.15 10.56
CA VAL A 179 -32.42 7.33 9.53
C VAL A 179 -32.96 5.96 9.11
N ASP A 180 -32.08 5.12 8.56
CA ASP A 180 -32.45 3.86 7.93
C ASP A 180 -31.26 2.89 7.86
N ALA A 181 -31.51 1.63 7.50
CA ALA A 181 -30.49 0.65 7.19
C ALA A 181 -30.83 -0.12 5.92
N VAL A 182 -29.88 -0.23 5.02
CA VAL A 182 -30.04 -0.93 3.74
C VAL A 182 -29.17 -2.19 3.75
N LEU A 183 -29.79 -3.34 3.51
CA LEU A 183 -29.07 -4.61 3.37
C LEU A 183 -28.20 -4.59 2.10
N VAL A 184 -26.92 -4.95 2.25
CA VAL A 184 -25.92 -5.01 1.17
C VAL A 184 -25.32 -6.41 1.07
N GLY A 185 -24.12 -6.57 0.50
CA GLY A 185 -23.44 -7.86 0.34
C GLY A 185 -22.73 -8.31 1.61
N SER A 186 -22.05 -9.45 1.54
CA SER A 186 -21.22 -9.96 2.64
C SER A 186 -19.97 -9.09 2.77
N LEU A 187 -19.57 -8.81 4.02
CA LEU A 187 -18.43 -7.96 4.37
C LEU A 187 -18.39 -6.63 3.57
N PRO A 188 -19.35 -5.71 3.80
CA PRO A 188 -19.30 -4.39 3.19
C PRO A 188 -18.11 -3.63 3.76
N ASP A 189 -17.06 -3.52 2.97
CA ASP A 189 -15.78 -3.02 3.42
C ASP A 189 -15.74 -1.49 3.31
N MET A 190 -15.83 -0.98 2.07
CA MET A 190 -15.83 0.45 1.80
C MET A 190 -17.21 0.98 1.37
N VAL A 191 -17.51 2.22 1.77
CA VAL A 191 -18.67 2.98 1.27
C VAL A 191 -18.26 4.39 0.89
N THR A 192 -18.75 4.89 -0.25
CA THR A 192 -18.53 6.27 -0.71
C THR A 192 -19.75 6.84 -1.40
N PHE A 193 -19.87 8.16 -1.46
CA PHE A 193 -20.91 8.83 -2.24
C PHE A 193 -20.37 9.27 -3.61
N THR A 194 -21.22 9.20 -4.64
CA THR A 194 -20.96 9.93 -5.89
C THR A 194 -20.83 11.43 -5.60
N PRO A 195 -20.01 12.21 -6.34
CA PRO A 195 -19.76 13.63 -6.05
C PRO A 195 -21.00 14.52 -5.94
N ASN A 196 -22.10 14.17 -6.61
CA ASN A 196 -23.37 14.91 -6.53
C ASN A 196 -24.28 14.47 -5.35
N GLY A 197 -23.84 13.51 -4.53
CA GLY A 197 -24.60 12.94 -3.41
C GLY A 197 -25.78 12.06 -3.81
N GLY A 198 -25.92 11.71 -5.09
CA GLY A 198 -27.09 11.01 -5.63
C GLY A 198 -27.09 9.50 -5.45
N LYS A 199 -25.93 8.90 -5.16
CA LYS A 199 -25.76 7.46 -4.89
C LYS A 199 -24.72 7.25 -3.79
N ALA A 200 -24.95 6.26 -2.94
CA ALA A 200 -23.91 5.61 -2.14
C ALA A 200 -23.50 4.30 -2.83
N ILE A 201 -22.21 4.04 -2.90
CA ILE A 201 -21.59 2.87 -3.56
C ILE A 201 -20.81 2.12 -2.49
N VAL A 202 -20.98 0.80 -2.45
CA VAL A 202 -20.45 -0.07 -1.41
C VAL A 202 -19.68 -1.21 -2.08
N ALA A 203 -18.44 -1.40 -1.66
CA ALA A 203 -17.65 -2.57 -1.99
C ALA A 203 -17.99 -3.64 -0.96
N ASN A 204 -18.47 -4.79 -1.43
CA ASN A 204 -18.74 -5.94 -0.57
C ASN A 204 -17.72 -6.98 -0.96
N GLU A 205 -16.70 -7.13 -0.12
CA GLU A 205 -15.51 -7.91 -0.38
C GLU A 205 -15.89 -9.37 -0.63
N GLY A 206 -16.71 -9.94 0.25
CA GLY A 206 -17.22 -11.29 0.08
C GLY A 206 -16.26 -12.38 0.52
N GLU A 207 -15.37 -12.09 1.48
CA GLU A 207 -14.39 -13.05 1.97
C GLU A 207 -14.97 -14.38 2.50
N PRO A 208 -14.19 -15.48 2.39
CA PRO A 208 -14.52 -16.76 2.97
C PRO A 208 -14.43 -16.76 4.50
N ASN A 209 -15.14 -17.70 5.13
CA ASN A 209 -14.84 -18.04 6.51
C ASN A 209 -13.49 -18.78 6.62
N GLY A 210 -12.92 -18.84 7.82
CA GLY A 210 -11.55 -19.31 8.05
C GLY A 210 -11.16 -20.69 7.50
N ASP A 211 -12.12 -21.61 7.28
CA ASP A 211 -11.87 -22.94 6.71
C ASP A 211 -12.39 -23.11 5.27
N TYR A 212 -12.77 -22.00 4.60
CA TYR A 212 -13.31 -21.95 3.24
C TYR A 212 -14.60 -22.77 3.02
N SER A 213 -15.28 -23.21 4.09
CA SER A 213 -16.54 -23.96 3.96
C SER A 213 -17.72 -23.10 3.51
N ILE A 214 -17.63 -21.78 3.68
CA ILE A 214 -18.54 -20.77 3.17
C ILE A 214 -17.69 -19.66 2.56
N ASP A 215 -17.87 -19.45 1.27
CA ASP A 215 -17.17 -18.43 0.48
C ASP A 215 -18.23 -17.68 -0.37
N PRO A 216 -18.71 -16.50 0.07
CA PRO A 216 -19.67 -15.70 -0.67
C PRO A 216 -19.08 -15.14 -1.99
N GLU A 217 -19.95 -14.66 -2.90
CA GLU A 217 -19.45 -13.89 -4.05
C GLU A 217 -19.30 -12.42 -3.65
N GLY A 218 -18.15 -11.81 -3.99
CA GLY A 218 -17.95 -10.37 -3.91
C GLY A 218 -18.90 -9.59 -4.83
N SER A 219 -19.19 -8.34 -4.49
CA SER A 219 -20.10 -7.49 -5.30
C SER A 219 -19.97 -5.99 -5.02
N VAL A 220 -20.43 -5.17 -5.97
CA VAL A 220 -20.62 -3.73 -5.74
C VAL A 220 -22.11 -3.44 -5.56
N ALA A 221 -22.49 -2.82 -4.45
CA ALA A 221 -23.86 -2.43 -4.17
C ALA A 221 -24.03 -0.91 -4.37
N VAL A 222 -25.11 -0.51 -5.05
CA VAL A 222 -25.44 0.89 -5.33
C VAL A 222 -26.79 1.25 -4.71
N ILE A 223 -26.78 2.22 -3.81
CA ILE A 223 -27.96 2.72 -3.10
C ILE A 223 -28.25 4.12 -3.62
N ASP A 224 -29.41 4.30 -4.27
CA ASP A 224 -29.84 5.63 -4.72
C ASP A 224 -30.19 6.53 -3.51
N ILE A 225 -29.75 7.79 -3.54
CA ILE A 225 -30.18 8.82 -2.60
C ILE A 225 -31.31 9.61 -3.23
N LEU A 226 -32.48 9.56 -2.60
CA LEU A 226 -33.70 10.16 -3.12
C LEU A 226 -33.67 11.68 -2.96
N ALA A 227 -34.53 12.37 -3.72
CA ALA A 227 -34.66 13.83 -3.61
C ALA A 227 -35.11 14.33 -2.21
N SER A 228 -35.54 13.41 -1.32
CA SER A 228 -35.81 13.69 0.10
C SER A 228 -34.55 13.72 0.97
N ASN A 229 -33.36 13.44 0.41
CA ASN A 229 -32.11 13.19 1.15
C ASN A 229 -32.18 11.95 2.06
N GLU A 230 -32.96 10.96 1.63
CA GLU A 230 -33.08 9.65 2.28
C GLU A 230 -32.57 8.57 1.31
N PRO A 231 -31.95 7.49 1.81
CA PRO A 231 -31.57 6.37 0.97
C PRO A 231 -32.80 5.65 0.40
N ALA A 232 -32.63 4.97 -0.72
CA ALA A 232 -33.57 3.97 -1.18
C ALA A 232 -33.51 2.74 -0.26
N GLU A 233 -34.67 2.10 -0.04
CA GLU A 233 -34.84 0.95 0.87
C GLU A 233 -34.08 -0.33 0.43
N THR A 234 -33.54 -0.34 -0.79
CA THR A 234 -32.85 -1.51 -1.37
C THR A 234 -31.68 -1.07 -2.23
N ALA A 235 -30.57 -1.82 -2.16
CA ALA A 235 -29.45 -1.66 -3.06
C ALA A 235 -29.68 -2.37 -4.41
N THR A 236 -29.03 -1.85 -5.46
CA THR A 236 -28.82 -2.55 -6.73
C THR A 236 -27.46 -3.22 -6.70
N PHE A 237 -27.40 -4.52 -6.97
CA PHE A 237 -26.15 -5.28 -6.95
C PHE A 237 -25.56 -5.44 -8.35
N ILE A 238 -24.26 -5.21 -8.45
CA ILE A 238 -23.41 -5.49 -9.59
C ILE A 238 -22.50 -6.64 -9.16
N THR A 239 -22.67 -7.79 -9.82
CA THR A 239 -22.03 -9.06 -9.45
C THR A 239 -21.00 -9.49 -10.47
N PHE A 240 -20.01 -10.28 -10.07
CA PHE A 240 -18.98 -10.82 -10.96
C PHE A 240 -19.34 -12.18 -11.59
N THR A 241 -20.53 -12.73 -11.32
CA THR A 241 -20.95 -14.06 -11.77
C THR A 241 -20.80 -14.27 -13.29
N ASP A 242 -20.97 -13.22 -14.11
CA ASP A 242 -20.83 -13.30 -15.57
C ASP A 242 -19.36 -13.49 -16.03
N LEU A 243 -18.38 -13.29 -15.15
CA LEU A 243 -16.96 -13.54 -15.39
C LEU A 243 -16.56 -15.00 -15.11
N ASN A 244 -17.45 -15.81 -14.53
CA ASN A 244 -17.17 -17.21 -14.26
C ASN A 244 -16.76 -17.97 -15.53
N GLY A 245 -15.57 -18.60 -15.49
CA GLY A 245 -14.97 -19.28 -16.64
C GLY A 245 -14.05 -18.42 -17.50
N THR A 246 -13.77 -17.16 -17.11
CA THR A 246 -12.84 -16.26 -17.82
C THR A 246 -11.47 -16.11 -17.15
N GLN A 247 -11.20 -16.88 -16.08
CA GLN A 247 -9.97 -16.80 -15.28
C GLN A 247 -8.68 -16.70 -16.12
N ALA A 248 -8.50 -17.60 -17.10
CA ALA A 248 -7.31 -17.60 -17.97
C ALA A 248 -7.18 -16.33 -18.84
N GLU A 249 -8.30 -15.70 -19.24
CA GLU A 249 -8.31 -14.45 -20.01
C GLU A 249 -7.98 -13.24 -19.12
N LEU A 250 -8.40 -13.26 -17.85
CA LEU A 250 -8.09 -12.25 -16.84
C LEU A 250 -6.64 -12.35 -16.37
N MET A 251 -6.13 -13.57 -16.12
CA MET A 251 -4.71 -13.81 -15.80
C MET A 251 -3.78 -13.34 -16.92
N ALA A 252 -4.18 -13.52 -18.18
CA ALA A 252 -3.42 -13.02 -19.33
C ALA A 252 -3.34 -11.48 -19.41
N GLN A 253 -4.20 -10.77 -18.67
CA GLN A 253 -4.17 -9.31 -18.51
C GLN A 253 -3.39 -8.85 -17.28
N GLY A 254 -2.94 -9.78 -16.43
CA GLY A 254 -2.15 -9.49 -15.24
C GLY A 254 -2.91 -9.56 -13.91
N LEU A 255 -4.14 -10.10 -13.89
CA LEU A 255 -4.78 -10.51 -12.64
C LEU A 255 -4.12 -11.77 -12.06
N MET A 256 -4.26 -11.94 -10.76
CA MET A 256 -4.01 -13.19 -10.04
C MET A 256 -5.29 -13.70 -9.36
N PHE A 257 -5.29 -14.98 -9.02
CA PHE A 257 -6.43 -15.67 -8.40
C PHE A 257 -5.90 -16.54 -7.25
N PRO A 258 -5.56 -15.93 -6.10
CA PRO A 258 -4.97 -16.64 -4.97
C PRO A 258 -6.06 -17.40 -4.21
N ASN A 259 -6.37 -18.64 -4.57
CA ASN A 259 -7.40 -19.40 -3.87
C ASN A 259 -7.03 -20.89 -3.69
N PRO A 260 -7.59 -21.57 -2.68
CA PRO A 260 -7.27 -22.98 -2.40
C PRO A 260 -8.01 -24.00 -3.28
N THR A 261 -8.47 -23.66 -4.49
CA THR A 261 -9.19 -24.60 -5.36
C THR A 261 -8.41 -25.89 -5.55
N GLY A 262 -9.09 -27.02 -5.33
CA GLY A 262 -8.51 -28.35 -5.41
C GLY A 262 -7.92 -28.89 -4.10
N ARG A 263 -7.88 -28.09 -3.03
CA ARG A 263 -7.56 -28.56 -1.68
C ARG A 263 -8.80 -29.14 -0.98
N THR A 264 -8.55 -29.98 0.01
CA THR A 264 -9.57 -30.41 0.98
C THR A 264 -9.22 -29.80 2.34
N ILE A 265 -10.05 -28.89 2.84
CA ILE A 265 -9.83 -28.18 4.11
C ILE A 265 -11.00 -28.50 5.04
N ASN A 266 -10.68 -28.95 6.25
CA ASN A 266 -11.62 -29.41 7.27
C ASN A 266 -12.67 -30.42 6.75
N GLY A 267 -12.28 -31.25 5.77
CA GLY A 267 -13.15 -32.23 5.12
C GLY A 267 -14.06 -31.69 4.01
N ASN A 268 -13.91 -30.41 3.62
CA ASN A 268 -14.58 -29.77 2.50
C ASN A 268 -13.65 -29.72 1.30
N ASP A 269 -14.09 -30.24 0.15
CA ASP A 269 -13.37 -30.07 -1.11
C ASP A 269 -13.65 -28.65 -1.63
N ILE A 270 -12.60 -27.86 -1.82
CA ILE A 270 -12.72 -26.45 -2.19
C ILE A 270 -12.67 -26.28 -3.71
N ASP A 271 -13.63 -25.54 -4.25
CA ASP A 271 -13.79 -25.23 -5.67
C ASP A 271 -14.36 -23.81 -5.78
N ILE A 272 -13.47 -22.83 -6.00
CA ILE A 272 -13.76 -21.39 -5.97
C ILE A 272 -13.97 -20.89 -7.40
N SER A 273 -15.06 -20.16 -7.59
CA SER A 273 -15.35 -19.51 -8.88
C SER A 273 -14.64 -18.15 -8.98
N VAL A 274 -14.47 -17.63 -10.20
CA VAL A 274 -13.93 -16.27 -10.41
C VAL A 274 -14.72 -15.24 -9.61
N ALA A 275 -16.04 -15.38 -9.50
CA ALA A 275 -16.87 -14.42 -8.78
C ALA A 275 -16.72 -14.47 -7.25
N GLN A 276 -16.28 -15.60 -6.70
CA GLN A 276 -15.96 -15.72 -5.27
C GLN A 276 -14.56 -15.18 -4.99
N ASP A 277 -13.61 -15.45 -5.88
CA ASP A 277 -12.24 -14.98 -5.77
C ASP A 277 -12.11 -13.45 -6.00
N LEU A 278 -13.03 -12.80 -6.71
CA LEU A 278 -12.95 -11.34 -6.87
C LEU A 278 -13.52 -10.62 -5.65
N GLU A 279 -12.64 -10.01 -4.86
CA GLU A 279 -12.93 -9.33 -3.59
C GLU A 279 -12.78 -7.80 -3.74
N PRO A 280 -13.89 -7.03 -3.85
CA PRO A 280 -13.83 -5.57 -3.93
C PRO A 280 -13.58 -4.92 -2.57
N GLU A 281 -12.67 -3.96 -2.53
CA GLU A 281 -12.19 -3.33 -1.30
C GLU A 281 -12.44 -1.82 -1.34
N TYR A 282 -11.58 -1.03 -1.98
CA TYR A 282 -11.67 0.44 -1.96
C TYR A 282 -12.31 1.05 -3.21
N ILE A 283 -13.07 2.15 -3.06
CA ILE A 283 -13.79 2.79 -4.16
C ILE A 283 -13.43 4.28 -4.33
N THR A 284 -13.19 4.69 -5.58
CA THR A 284 -13.33 6.09 -5.98
C THR A 284 -14.39 6.26 -7.07
N ALA A 285 -15.12 7.37 -7.07
CA ALA A 285 -16.27 7.53 -7.95
C ALA A 285 -16.41 8.94 -8.53
N THR A 286 -16.81 8.98 -9.80
CA THR A 286 -17.47 10.13 -10.43
C THR A 286 -18.98 9.99 -10.32
N ASN A 287 -19.76 10.80 -11.05
CA ASN A 287 -21.21 10.58 -11.13
C ASN A 287 -21.59 9.48 -12.15
N GLU A 288 -20.67 9.14 -13.05
CA GLU A 288 -20.89 8.23 -14.17
C GLU A 288 -20.19 6.88 -13.99
N ARG A 289 -19.06 6.84 -13.27
CA ARG A 289 -18.26 5.64 -13.03
C ARG A 289 -17.82 5.52 -11.59
N ALA A 290 -17.64 4.27 -11.15
CA ALA A 290 -16.83 3.94 -9.99
C ALA A 290 -15.66 3.06 -10.41
N TYR A 291 -14.54 3.22 -9.73
CA TYR A 291 -13.35 2.39 -9.86
C TYR A 291 -13.13 1.73 -8.50
N VAL A 292 -13.07 0.41 -8.50
CA VAL A 292 -13.00 -0.40 -7.28
C VAL A 292 -11.76 -1.27 -7.35
N THR A 293 -10.94 -1.26 -6.31
CA THR A 293 -9.78 -2.14 -6.22
C THR A 293 -10.20 -3.58 -5.97
N LEU A 294 -9.36 -4.50 -6.42
CA LEU A 294 -9.44 -5.94 -6.20
C LEU A 294 -8.02 -6.36 -5.78
N GLN A 295 -7.63 -6.02 -4.55
CA GLN A 295 -6.25 -6.00 -4.09
C GLN A 295 -5.57 -7.36 -4.26
N GLU A 296 -6.17 -8.41 -3.70
CA GLU A 296 -5.69 -9.79 -3.71
C GLU A 296 -5.58 -10.32 -5.15
N ASN A 297 -6.40 -9.79 -6.06
CA ASN A 297 -6.41 -10.17 -7.47
C ASN A 297 -5.50 -9.34 -8.36
N ASN A 298 -4.80 -8.33 -7.82
CA ASN A 298 -4.03 -7.36 -8.59
C ASN A 298 -4.85 -6.73 -9.74
N GLY A 299 -6.09 -6.36 -9.42
CA GLY A 299 -7.08 -5.95 -10.40
C GLY A 299 -7.80 -4.67 -10.04
N MET A 300 -8.60 -4.19 -10.99
CA MET A 300 -9.53 -3.09 -10.78
C MET A 300 -10.84 -3.37 -11.51
N ALA A 301 -11.95 -3.16 -10.83
CA ALA A 301 -13.29 -3.17 -11.41
C ALA A 301 -13.71 -1.75 -11.81
N ILE A 302 -14.07 -1.56 -13.07
CA ILE A 302 -14.61 -0.33 -13.64
C ILE A 302 -16.12 -0.49 -13.77
N VAL A 303 -16.86 0.22 -12.93
CA VAL A 303 -18.31 0.16 -12.84
C VAL A 303 -18.94 1.35 -13.58
N ASP A 304 -19.87 1.06 -14.48
CA ASP A 304 -20.74 2.07 -15.09
C ASP A 304 -21.98 2.28 -14.20
N LEU A 305 -22.16 3.49 -13.68
CA LEU A 305 -23.23 3.84 -12.74
C LEU A 305 -24.54 4.24 -13.44
N GLU A 306 -24.58 4.26 -14.77
CA GLU A 306 -25.82 4.44 -15.54
C GLU A 306 -26.39 3.08 -15.95
N ASP A 307 -25.54 2.22 -16.53
CA ASP A 307 -25.94 0.90 -17.03
C ASP A 307 -25.88 -0.22 -15.96
N MET A 308 -25.23 0.03 -14.82
CA MET A 308 -25.01 -0.94 -13.73
C MET A 308 -24.26 -2.18 -14.21
N THR A 309 -23.18 -1.95 -14.95
CA THR A 309 -22.30 -3.00 -15.50
C THR A 309 -20.89 -2.85 -14.99
N VAL A 310 -20.12 -3.94 -15.00
CA VAL A 310 -18.72 -3.96 -14.56
C VAL A 310 -17.81 -4.54 -15.64
N GLU A 311 -16.64 -3.94 -15.79
CA GLU A 311 -15.48 -4.46 -16.52
C GLU A 311 -14.34 -4.66 -15.52
N VAL A 312 -13.59 -5.75 -15.63
CA VAL A 312 -12.43 -6.02 -14.76
C VAL A 312 -11.16 -5.97 -15.58
N VAL A 313 -10.16 -5.22 -15.10
CA VAL A 313 -8.86 -5.05 -15.75
C VAL A 313 -7.72 -5.49 -14.83
N GLY A 314 -6.69 -6.09 -15.41
CA GLY A 314 -5.48 -6.50 -14.69
C GLY A 314 -4.44 -5.40 -14.70
N LEU A 315 -3.69 -5.28 -13.61
CA LEU A 315 -2.74 -4.18 -13.43
C LEU A 315 -1.32 -4.53 -13.89
N GLY A 316 -1.04 -5.80 -14.15
CA GLY A 316 0.29 -6.26 -14.56
C GLY A 316 1.28 -6.21 -13.40
N VAL A 317 2.58 -6.06 -13.70
CA VAL A 317 3.65 -6.12 -12.70
C VAL A 317 4.77 -5.13 -12.97
N LYS A 318 5.49 -4.74 -11.92
CA LYS A 318 6.72 -3.94 -11.97
C LYS A 318 7.96 -4.83 -11.94
N SER A 319 9.00 -4.52 -12.72
CA SER A 319 10.27 -5.27 -12.66
C SER A 319 11.28 -4.62 -11.69
N TRP A 320 11.89 -5.43 -10.83
CA TRP A 320 12.96 -5.03 -9.92
C TRP A 320 14.37 -5.09 -10.53
N SER A 321 14.50 -5.42 -11.82
CA SER A 321 15.81 -5.58 -12.49
C SER A 321 16.60 -4.28 -12.68
N GLY A 322 15.95 -3.12 -12.55
CA GLY A 322 16.57 -1.80 -12.69
C GLY A 322 16.24 -0.83 -11.54
N LEU A 323 15.59 -1.34 -10.50
CA LEU A 323 15.14 -0.62 -9.31
C LEU A 323 15.79 -1.25 -8.08
N ASN A 324 15.95 -0.48 -7.01
CA ASN A 324 16.53 -0.95 -5.77
C ASN A 324 15.43 -1.46 -4.84
N ILE A 325 15.60 -2.67 -4.32
CA ILE A 325 14.74 -3.28 -3.31
C ILE A 325 15.63 -3.87 -2.22
N ASP A 326 15.21 -3.71 -0.96
CA ASP A 326 15.78 -4.48 0.13
C ASP A 326 14.98 -5.77 0.31
N VAL A 327 15.69 -6.89 0.37
CA VAL A 327 15.13 -8.25 0.36
C VAL A 327 15.57 -9.05 1.57
N GLN A 328 16.28 -8.42 2.51
CA GLN A 328 16.86 -9.09 3.68
C GLN A 328 16.47 -8.33 4.94
N GLU A 329 15.98 -9.04 5.95
CA GLU A 329 15.91 -8.54 7.31
C GLU A 329 17.27 -8.77 8.02
N ASN A 330 18.23 -7.87 7.80
CA ASN A 330 19.58 -8.00 8.35
C ASN A 330 20.02 -6.81 9.23
N GLY A 331 19.08 -5.92 9.52
CA GLY A 331 19.25 -4.70 10.29
C GLY A 331 20.03 -3.62 9.56
N GLN A 332 20.15 -3.70 8.23
CA GLN A 332 20.90 -2.76 7.39
C GLN A 332 20.26 -2.59 6.02
N VAL A 333 20.35 -1.37 5.49
CA VAL A 333 19.98 -1.08 4.10
C VAL A 333 20.88 -1.86 3.11
N SER A 334 20.30 -2.84 2.46
CA SER A 334 20.91 -3.90 1.65
C SER A 334 20.33 -3.97 0.23
N PHE A 335 20.16 -2.80 -0.39
CA PHE A 335 19.59 -2.69 -1.73
C PHE A 335 20.30 -3.54 -2.80
N GLY A 336 19.47 -4.28 -3.55
CA GLY A 336 19.85 -5.00 -4.76
C GLY A 336 18.92 -4.73 -5.93
N GLN A 337 19.29 -5.21 -7.10
CA GLN A 337 18.47 -5.19 -8.31
C GLN A 337 18.43 -6.61 -8.88
N TYR A 338 17.24 -7.13 -9.16
CA TYR A 338 17.05 -8.56 -9.37
C TYR A 338 16.30 -8.84 -10.67
N THR A 339 16.93 -9.59 -11.58
CA THR A 339 16.25 -10.15 -12.75
C THR A 339 15.48 -11.39 -12.32
N GLY A 340 14.25 -11.57 -12.82
CA GLY A 340 13.37 -12.65 -12.35
C GLY A 340 12.56 -12.32 -11.10
N LEU A 341 12.70 -11.10 -10.57
CA LEU A 341 11.90 -10.58 -9.47
C LEU A 341 10.99 -9.46 -9.98
N TYR A 342 9.71 -9.59 -9.70
CA TYR A 342 8.67 -8.65 -10.11
C TYR A 342 7.83 -8.28 -8.88
N GLY A 343 7.28 -7.07 -8.83
CA GLY A 343 6.32 -6.64 -7.81
C GLY A 343 4.92 -6.59 -8.40
N VAL A 344 3.96 -7.16 -7.68
CA VAL A 344 2.54 -7.15 -8.02
C VAL A 344 1.93 -5.86 -7.47
N TYR A 345 1.09 -5.15 -8.22
CA TYR A 345 0.63 -3.82 -7.76
C TYR A 345 -0.28 -3.89 -6.54
N MET A 346 -1.27 -4.78 -6.55
CA MET A 346 -2.15 -5.06 -5.39
C MET A 346 -2.55 -3.80 -4.62
N PRO A 347 -3.38 -2.94 -5.25
CA PRO A 347 -3.72 -1.67 -4.64
C PRO A 347 -4.85 -1.81 -3.62
N ASP A 348 -4.63 -1.35 -2.40
CA ASP A 348 -5.69 -1.04 -1.44
C ASP A 348 -6.38 0.29 -1.85
N THR A 349 -5.92 1.45 -1.34
CA THR A 349 -6.67 2.68 -1.50
C THR A 349 -6.54 3.24 -2.92
N ILE A 350 -7.68 3.70 -3.47
CA ILE A 350 -7.75 4.38 -4.76
C ILE A 350 -8.40 5.76 -4.66
N THR A 351 -7.86 6.75 -5.38
CA THR A 351 -8.54 8.03 -5.62
C THR A 351 -8.36 8.50 -7.06
N HIS A 352 -9.08 9.56 -7.45
CA HIS A 352 -9.01 10.12 -8.81
C HIS A 352 -8.77 11.62 -8.81
N PHE A 353 -8.22 12.12 -9.91
CA PHE A 353 -8.12 13.56 -10.18
C PHE A 353 -8.17 13.89 -11.67
N ASP A 354 -8.63 15.12 -11.95
CA ASP A 354 -8.67 15.66 -13.30
C ASP A 354 -7.37 16.35 -13.70
N TRP A 355 -6.85 15.99 -14.88
CA TRP A 355 -5.81 16.77 -15.54
C TRP A 355 -6.20 17.09 -16.98
N LYS A 356 -6.41 18.39 -17.24
CA LYS A 356 -6.79 18.92 -18.57
C LYS A 356 -8.05 18.28 -19.17
N GLY A 357 -8.99 17.90 -18.30
CA GLY A 357 -10.27 17.29 -18.68
C GLY A 357 -10.19 15.81 -19.05
N ALA A 358 -9.11 15.14 -18.61
CA ALA A 358 -9.00 13.69 -18.59
C ALA A 358 -8.86 13.24 -17.14
N GLU A 359 -9.48 12.12 -16.82
CA GLU A 359 -9.46 11.49 -15.51
C GLU A 359 -8.24 10.58 -15.38
N PHE A 360 -7.60 10.66 -14.22
CA PHE A 360 -6.50 9.80 -13.80
C PHE A 360 -6.84 9.21 -12.44
N LEU A 361 -6.41 7.97 -12.24
CA LEU A 361 -6.54 7.26 -10.98
C LEU A 361 -5.17 7.23 -10.31
N ILE A 362 -5.14 7.15 -8.99
CA ILE A 362 -3.92 6.94 -8.21
C ILE A 362 -4.22 5.92 -7.14
N THR A 363 -3.33 4.93 -7.02
CA THR A 363 -3.41 3.87 -6.02
C THR A 363 -2.18 3.89 -5.12
N ALA A 364 -2.39 3.55 -3.85
CA ALA A 364 -1.34 3.03 -3.00
C ALA A 364 -1.27 1.50 -3.21
N ASN A 365 -0.06 0.94 -3.22
CA ASN A 365 0.19 -0.45 -3.60
C ASN A 365 0.76 -1.23 -2.41
N GLU A 366 -0.11 -1.51 -1.45
CA GLU A 366 0.22 -2.13 -0.16
C GLU A 366 0.67 -3.57 -0.36
N GLY A 367 -0.25 -4.39 -0.86
CA GLY A 367 -0.01 -5.77 -1.25
C GLY A 367 -0.33 -6.77 -0.16
N ASP A 368 -1.61 -6.94 0.15
CA ASP A 368 -2.03 -7.97 1.08
C ASP A 368 -1.99 -9.40 0.54
N ALA A 369 -1.70 -10.36 1.41
CA ALA A 369 -1.74 -11.78 1.10
C ALA A 369 -3.07 -12.35 1.57
N ARG A 370 -3.59 -13.37 0.89
CA ARG A 370 -4.74 -14.08 1.44
C ARG A 370 -4.29 -15.00 2.54
N GLU A 371 -4.74 -14.77 3.76
CA GLU A 371 -4.40 -15.63 4.90
C GLU A 371 -5.64 -15.95 5.73
N TYR A 372 -5.95 -17.24 5.88
CA TYR A 372 -7.13 -17.67 6.64
C TYR A 372 -6.81 -18.77 7.64
N PHE A 373 -7.20 -18.53 8.89
CA PHE A 373 -7.06 -19.48 9.99
C PHE A 373 -8.40 -20.00 10.48
N PHE A 374 -8.39 -21.18 11.07
CA PHE A 374 -9.53 -21.73 11.80
C PHE A 374 -9.10 -22.48 13.07
N ASP A 375 -10.00 -22.48 14.05
CA ASP A 375 -9.74 -23.10 15.34
C ASP A 375 -9.59 -24.62 15.27
N VAL A 376 -8.48 -25.12 15.80
CA VAL A 376 -8.25 -26.53 16.14
C VAL A 376 -7.54 -26.65 17.48
N ALA A 377 -7.52 -27.84 18.08
CA ALA A 377 -6.92 -27.99 19.41
C ALA A 377 -5.38 -28.05 19.42
N ASP A 378 -4.77 -28.54 18.33
CA ASP A 378 -3.33 -28.69 18.18
C ASP A 378 -2.90 -28.91 16.71
N GLU A 379 -1.59 -28.87 16.48
CA GLU A 379 -0.93 -29.13 15.19
C GLU A 379 -1.38 -30.46 14.53
N ALA A 380 -1.65 -31.50 15.32
CA ALA A 380 -2.04 -32.80 14.77
C ALA A 380 -3.47 -32.78 14.23
N GLU A 381 -4.37 -32.01 14.86
CA GLU A 381 -5.70 -31.75 14.33
C GLU A 381 -5.64 -30.83 13.10
N CYS A 382 -4.77 -29.82 13.08
CA CYS A 382 -4.57 -28.97 11.90
C CYS A 382 -4.14 -29.78 10.68
N ALA A 383 -3.09 -30.59 10.82
CA ALA A 383 -2.60 -31.45 9.75
C ALA A 383 -3.65 -32.47 9.30
N ALA A 384 -4.50 -32.97 10.21
CA ALA A 384 -5.59 -33.88 9.87
C ALA A 384 -6.75 -33.18 9.15
N ALA A 385 -6.96 -31.89 9.42
CA ALA A 385 -7.92 -31.04 8.73
C ALA A 385 -7.40 -30.53 7.37
N GLY A 386 -6.13 -30.77 7.04
CA GLY A 386 -5.54 -30.36 5.77
C GLY A 386 -5.08 -28.90 5.74
N GLY A 387 -4.81 -28.30 6.91
CA GLY A 387 -4.13 -27.00 7.00
C GLY A 387 -2.67 -27.06 6.54
N GLN A 388 -2.13 -25.88 6.21
CA GLN A 388 -0.73 -25.69 5.82
C GLN A 388 0.21 -25.63 7.02
N ASP A 389 -0.20 -24.94 8.09
CA ASP A 389 0.59 -24.79 9.32
C ASP A 389 -0.29 -24.58 10.55
N TYR A 390 0.28 -24.69 11.75
CA TYR A 390 -0.39 -24.43 13.02
C TYR A 390 0.39 -23.43 13.87
N ASP A 391 -0.28 -22.36 14.24
CA ASP A 391 0.17 -21.40 15.23
C ASP A 391 -0.65 -21.54 16.53
N GLU A 392 -0.03 -21.28 17.69
CA GLU A 392 -0.70 -21.44 18.98
C GLU A 392 -1.66 -20.30 19.33
N ASP A 393 -1.43 -19.12 18.77
CA ASP A 393 -2.22 -17.91 18.96
C ASP A 393 -3.31 -17.79 17.86
N ASP A 394 -2.99 -18.13 16.61
CA ASP A 394 -3.92 -17.99 15.46
C ASP A 394 -4.66 -19.27 15.06
N GLY A 395 -4.15 -20.44 15.44
CA GLY A 395 -4.77 -21.74 15.15
C GLY A 395 -4.26 -22.40 13.86
N CYS A 396 -5.14 -23.06 13.12
CA CYS A 396 -4.76 -23.79 11.90
C CYS A 396 -4.85 -22.90 10.67
N LEU A 397 -3.72 -22.66 10.01
CA LEU A 397 -3.67 -21.98 8.72
C LEU A 397 -4.32 -22.85 7.65
N ALA A 398 -5.52 -22.49 7.21
CA ALA A 398 -6.22 -23.15 6.11
C ALA A 398 -5.49 -22.93 4.80
N TYR A 399 -5.22 -21.67 4.48
CA TYR A 399 -4.65 -21.23 3.23
C TYR A 399 -3.88 -19.92 3.41
N THR A 400 -2.67 -19.90 2.86
CA THR A 400 -1.97 -18.70 2.41
C THR A 400 -1.45 -18.89 0.99
N ASP A 401 -1.43 -17.80 0.21
CA ASP A 401 -0.70 -17.72 -1.06
C ASP A 401 0.74 -17.20 -0.87
N GLU A 402 1.12 -16.81 0.35
CA GLU A 402 2.45 -16.33 0.67
C GLU A 402 3.46 -17.48 0.78
N MET A 403 4.56 -17.34 0.06
CA MET A 403 5.71 -18.25 0.07
C MET A 403 7.01 -17.47 0.18
N GLN A 404 8.07 -18.14 0.64
CA GLN A 404 9.43 -17.61 0.51
C GLN A 404 9.99 -17.96 -0.88
N VAL A 405 10.78 -17.06 -1.47
CA VAL A 405 11.45 -17.31 -2.77
C VAL A 405 12.23 -18.63 -2.76
N GLY A 406 12.88 -18.97 -1.64
CA GLY A 406 13.65 -20.21 -1.48
C GLY A 406 12.81 -21.49 -1.51
N ASP A 407 11.51 -21.39 -1.20
CA ASP A 407 10.58 -22.53 -1.14
C ASP A 407 9.84 -22.78 -2.47
N LEU A 408 9.86 -21.81 -3.39
CA LEU A 408 9.34 -22.01 -4.74
C LEU A 408 10.18 -23.04 -5.51
N THR A 409 9.52 -24.01 -6.14
CA THR A 409 10.22 -24.97 -7.00
C THR A 409 10.51 -24.32 -8.35
N ALA A 410 11.78 -24.02 -8.66
CA ALA A 410 12.12 -23.32 -9.90
C ALA A 410 12.19 -24.23 -11.15
N GLU A 411 11.57 -23.79 -12.25
CA GLU A 411 11.73 -24.40 -13.59
C GLU A 411 13.21 -24.39 -14.00
N PRO A 412 13.78 -25.52 -14.46
CA PRO A 412 15.18 -25.56 -14.86
C PRO A 412 15.57 -24.52 -15.92
N ASN A 413 16.54 -23.67 -15.57
CA ASN A 413 17.08 -22.56 -16.37
C ASN A 413 16.15 -21.33 -16.48
N SER A 414 15.13 -21.21 -15.63
CA SER A 414 14.28 -20.02 -15.53
C SER A 414 15.01 -18.81 -14.93
N GLU A 415 14.31 -17.67 -14.81
CA GLU A 415 14.82 -16.51 -14.09
C GLU A 415 14.83 -16.77 -12.58
N LEU A 416 13.79 -17.42 -12.03
CA LEU A 416 13.75 -17.86 -10.64
C LEU A 416 14.93 -18.79 -10.30
N ALA A 417 15.23 -19.75 -11.16
CA ALA A 417 16.35 -20.66 -10.95
C ALA A 417 17.70 -19.93 -10.90
N GLN A 418 17.83 -18.75 -11.50
CA GLN A 418 19.02 -17.89 -11.38
C GLN A 418 18.95 -17.02 -10.12
N LEU A 419 17.78 -16.49 -9.81
CA LEU A 419 17.50 -15.67 -8.65
C LEU A 419 17.84 -16.41 -7.33
N GLN A 420 17.36 -17.65 -7.17
CA GLN A 420 17.67 -18.51 -6.02
C GLN A 420 19.16 -18.87 -5.89
N THR A 421 19.99 -18.70 -6.92
CA THR A 421 21.45 -18.95 -6.78
C THR A 421 22.16 -17.85 -5.99
N LEU A 422 21.52 -16.69 -5.82
CA LEU A 422 22.05 -15.59 -5.03
C LEU A 422 22.01 -15.93 -3.54
N GLY A 423 20.96 -16.61 -3.09
CA GLY A 423 20.72 -17.02 -1.70
C GLY A 423 20.33 -15.88 -0.75
N GLU A 424 20.55 -14.62 -1.13
CA GLU A 424 20.21 -13.44 -0.31
C GLU A 424 18.74 -13.03 -0.42
N VAL A 425 18.01 -13.59 -1.39
CA VAL A 425 16.58 -13.35 -1.61
C VAL A 425 15.71 -14.49 -1.07
N ASP A 426 16.32 -15.55 -0.54
CA ASP A 426 15.60 -16.82 -0.27
C ASP A 426 14.46 -16.62 0.73
N ASP A 427 14.60 -15.72 1.70
CA ASP A 427 13.62 -15.46 2.75
C ASP A 427 12.53 -14.43 2.35
N LEU A 428 12.67 -13.78 1.17
CA LEU A 428 11.72 -12.77 0.67
C LEU A 428 10.34 -13.38 0.39
N ARG A 429 9.29 -12.74 0.92
CA ARG A 429 7.89 -13.10 0.72
C ARG A 429 7.39 -12.75 -0.68
N VAL A 430 6.77 -13.73 -1.32
CA VAL A 430 6.26 -13.70 -2.68
C VAL A 430 4.99 -14.53 -2.78
N THR A 431 4.11 -14.21 -3.73
CA THR A 431 2.91 -15.00 -3.98
C THR A 431 3.22 -16.25 -4.80
N ASP A 432 2.54 -17.36 -4.49
CA ASP A 432 2.53 -18.59 -5.29
C ASP A 432 1.42 -18.61 -6.36
N ALA A 433 0.53 -17.61 -6.36
CA ALA A 433 -0.54 -17.46 -7.35
C ALA A 433 -0.03 -17.00 -8.73
N MET A 434 1.25 -16.64 -8.83
CA MET A 434 1.91 -16.20 -10.07
C MET A 434 3.24 -16.92 -10.30
N GLY A 435 3.66 -17.04 -11.56
CA GLY A 435 4.96 -17.56 -11.95
C GLY A 435 5.00 -19.01 -12.42
N ASP A 436 3.93 -19.78 -12.21
CA ASP A 436 3.71 -21.10 -12.81
C ASP A 436 2.75 -20.97 -14.02
N ALA A 437 3.29 -20.58 -15.17
CA ALA A 437 2.47 -20.22 -16.33
C ALA A 437 1.83 -21.43 -17.04
N ASP A 438 2.37 -22.64 -16.88
CA ASP A 438 1.84 -23.86 -17.50
C ASP A 438 1.20 -24.85 -16.52
N GLY A 439 1.20 -24.52 -15.22
CA GLY A 439 0.47 -25.22 -14.16
C GLY A 439 1.10 -26.56 -13.79
N ASP A 440 2.42 -26.69 -13.92
CA ASP A 440 3.15 -27.92 -13.63
C ASP A 440 3.82 -27.93 -12.23
N GLY A 441 3.72 -26.82 -11.50
CA GLY A 441 4.30 -26.60 -10.19
C GLY A 441 5.76 -26.14 -10.21
N GLU A 442 6.33 -25.83 -11.39
CA GLU A 442 7.67 -25.28 -11.55
C GLU A 442 7.59 -23.79 -11.98
N TYR A 443 8.17 -22.90 -11.17
CA TYR A 443 8.02 -21.45 -11.31
C TYR A 443 9.13 -20.83 -12.17
N ASP A 444 8.76 -19.89 -13.03
CA ASP A 444 9.66 -19.17 -13.95
C ASP A 444 10.30 -17.92 -13.31
N ALA A 445 9.59 -17.27 -12.40
CA ALA A 445 9.93 -15.99 -11.77
C ALA A 445 9.25 -15.86 -10.39
N ALA A 446 9.73 -14.90 -9.58
CA ALA A 446 9.18 -14.57 -8.27
C ALA A 446 8.42 -13.23 -8.31
N TYR A 447 7.34 -13.14 -7.51
CA TYR A 447 6.40 -12.02 -7.51
C TYR A 447 6.20 -11.52 -6.08
N THR A 448 6.82 -10.41 -5.71
CA THR A 448 6.68 -9.79 -4.39
C THR A 448 5.29 -9.19 -4.21
N TYR A 449 4.77 -9.29 -3.00
CA TYR A 449 3.61 -8.55 -2.56
C TYR A 449 3.86 -7.06 -2.59
N GLY A 450 2.86 -6.36 -3.11
CA GLY A 450 2.92 -4.93 -3.32
C GLY A 450 3.99 -4.53 -4.34
N ALA A 451 3.73 -3.42 -5.00
CA ALA A 451 4.76 -2.80 -5.82
C ALA A 451 5.69 -1.94 -4.94
N ARG A 452 5.45 -1.79 -3.64
CA ARG A 452 6.23 -0.93 -2.73
C ARG A 452 6.32 0.52 -3.25
N SER A 453 5.21 1.02 -3.80
CA SER A 453 5.14 2.28 -4.54
C SER A 453 3.72 2.84 -4.57
N PHE A 454 3.52 4.00 -5.19
CA PHE A 454 2.19 4.40 -5.65
C PHE A 454 2.20 4.48 -7.17
N THR A 455 1.04 4.27 -7.79
CA THR A 455 0.91 4.29 -9.25
C THR A 455 -0.19 5.25 -9.68
N ILE A 456 0.06 6.02 -10.73
CA ILE A 456 -0.95 6.79 -11.45
C ILE A 456 -1.35 6.00 -12.69
N TRP A 457 -2.65 5.81 -12.86
CA TRP A 457 -3.26 5.11 -13.98
C TRP A 457 -4.07 6.07 -14.84
N ASP A 458 -4.25 5.73 -16.11
CA ASP A 458 -5.37 6.27 -16.86
C ASP A 458 -6.68 5.58 -16.44
N GLN A 459 -7.80 6.17 -16.85
CA GLN A 459 -9.17 5.66 -16.61
C GLN A 459 -9.46 4.23 -17.13
N ASN A 460 -8.53 3.57 -17.84
CA ASN A 460 -8.68 2.18 -18.30
C ASN A 460 -7.70 1.23 -17.60
N GLY A 461 -7.03 1.67 -16.53
CA GLY A 461 -6.06 0.85 -15.79
C GLY A 461 -4.69 0.73 -16.46
N LEU A 462 -4.31 1.66 -17.36
CA LEU A 462 -2.95 1.67 -17.92
C LEU A 462 -2.02 2.57 -17.10
N VAL A 463 -0.83 2.05 -16.75
CA VAL A 463 0.20 2.80 -16.02
C VAL A 463 0.59 4.08 -16.76
N VAL A 464 0.47 5.21 -16.07
CA VAL A 464 0.91 6.54 -16.51
C VAL A 464 2.22 6.92 -15.82
N PHE A 465 2.33 6.64 -14.52
CA PHE A 465 3.52 6.88 -13.71
C PHE A 465 3.56 5.88 -12.56
N ASP A 466 4.75 5.44 -12.16
CA ASP A 466 5.00 4.66 -10.97
C ASP A 466 6.18 5.27 -10.20
N SER A 467 6.11 5.32 -8.87
CA SER A 467 7.20 5.88 -8.06
C SER A 467 8.46 5.01 -7.99
N GLY A 468 8.45 3.81 -8.59
CA GLY A 468 9.62 2.96 -8.71
C GLY A 468 10.11 2.48 -7.35
N ASP A 469 11.34 2.82 -7.00
CA ASP A 469 11.99 2.48 -5.72
C ASP A 469 12.09 3.68 -4.77
N ASP A 470 11.31 4.75 -5.02
CA ASP A 470 11.44 5.97 -4.25
C ASP A 470 11.13 5.74 -2.76
N PHE A 471 10.12 4.93 -2.42
CA PHE A 471 9.69 4.74 -1.03
C PHE A 471 10.79 4.04 -0.22
N GLU A 472 11.27 2.90 -0.73
CA GLU A 472 12.45 2.17 -0.22
C GLU A 472 13.63 3.12 0.02
N ARG A 473 14.04 3.86 -1.01
CA ARG A 473 15.25 4.68 -0.94
C ARG A 473 15.11 5.89 -0.04
N ILE A 474 13.92 6.49 0.03
CA ILE A 474 13.67 7.67 0.84
C ILE A 474 13.58 7.27 2.32
N THR A 475 12.80 6.26 2.68
CA THR A 475 12.72 5.81 4.09
C THR A 475 14.09 5.35 4.59
N ALA A 476 14.84 4.56 3.80
CA ALA A 476 16.21 4.18 4.10
C ALA A 476 17.16 5.38 4.27
N SER A 477 17.03 6.41 3.42
CA SER A 477 17.87 7.60 3.50
C SER A 477 17.56 8.46 4.73
N VAL A 478 16.32 8.45 5.21
CA VAL A 478 15.89 9.25 6.38
C VAL A 478 16.18 8.50 7.68
N HIS A 479 15.89 7.20 7.72
CA HIS A 479 15.85 6.40 8.95
C HIS A 479 17.06 5.47 9.13
N GLY A 480 17.86 5.25 8.09
CA GLY A 480 19.01 4.35 8.16
C GLY A 480 18.58 2.95 8.56
N ALA A 481 19.09 2.43 9.68
CA ALA A 481 18.74 1.09 10.17
C ALA A 481 17.31 0.97 10.73
N GLN A 482 16.58 2.08 10.89
CA GLN A 482 15.19 2.10 11.39
C GLN A 482 14.16 2.20 10.26
N PHE A 483 14.55 1.99 9.00
CA PHE A 483 13.60 1.94 7.88
C PHE A 483 12.86 0.59 7.84
N ASN A 484 11.79 0.48 7.04
CA ASN A 484 10.96 -0.72 6.89
C ASN A 484 10.63 -1.40 8.24
N ASN A 485 10.20 -0.59 9.21
CA ASN A 485 9.73 -1.06 10.51
C ASN A 485 8.31 -1.63 10.40
N GLY A 486 8.04 -2.71 11.14
CA GLY A 486 6.69 -3.18 11.43
C GLY A 486 5.93 -2.28 12.41
N ASP A 487 4.79 -2.75 12.88
CA ASP A 487 3.87 -2.08 13.79
C ASP A 487 3.77 -2.74 15.18
N ASP A 488 4.11 -4.03 15.29
CA ASP A 488 4.23 -4.75 16.56
C ASP A 488 5.27 -4.14 17.50
N GLU A 489 6.52 -4.07 17.03
CA GLU A 489 7.67 -3.53 17.76
C GLU A 489 8.58 -2.77 16.80
N ASN A 490 9.14 -1.66 17.26
CA ASN A 490 10.19 -0.95 16.54
C ASN A 490 11.50 -1.78 16.58
N GLU A 491 11.78 -2.57 15.55
CA GLU A 491 13.01 -3.37 15.43
C GLU A 491 13.96 -2.85 14.35
N GLY A 492 13.42 -2.14 13.36
CA GLY A 492 14.13 -1.72 12.14
C GLY A 492 14.33 -2.88 11.17
N ASP A 493 14.09 -2.63 9.89
CA ASP A 493 14.29 -3.58 8.79
C ASP A 493 13.38 -4.84 8.84
N SER A 494 12.42 -4.90 9.77
CA SER A 494 11.54 -6.07 9.98
C SER A 494 10.48 -6.29 8.89
N ARG A 495 10.39 -5.39 7.90
CA ARG A 495 9.49 -5.54 6.75
C ARG A 495 10.21 -5.74 5.42
N SER A 496 11.55 -5.67 5.36
CA SER A 496 12.28 -5.73 4.09
C SER A 496 12.12 -7.07 3.36
N GLU A 497 12.18 -8.20 4.08
CA GLU A 497 11.87 -9.52 3.50
C GLU A 497 10.36 -9.75 3.32
N ASN A 498 9.51 -8.88 3.84
CA ASN A 498 8.05 -8.94 3.73
C ASN A 498 7.56 -7.99 2.61
N LYS A 499 6.69 -7.04 2.93
CA LYS A 499 6.08 -6.08 1.99
C LYS A 499 6.79 -4.72 1.94
N GLY A 500 7.87 -4.54 2.71
CA GLY A 500 8.75 -3.36 2.67
C GLY A 500 8.11 -2.09 3.25
N PRO A 501 7.91 -1.02 2.45
CA PRO A 501 7.36 0.24 2.95
C PRO A 501 5.83 0.29 3.04
N GLU A 502 5.07 -0.66 2.46
CA GLU A 502 3.61 -0.82 2.60
C GLU A 502 2.79 0.47 2.49
N PRO A 503 2.70 1.07 1.28
CA PRO A 503 1.85 2.22 1.03
C PRO A 503 0.38 1.81 1.01
N GLU A 504 -0.42 2.46 1.86
CA GLU A 504 -1.78 2.04 2.22
C GLU A 504 -2.81 3.09 1.80
N ALA A 505 -2.82 4.24 2.49
CA ALA A 505 -3.77 5.28 2.19
C ALA A 505 -3.29 6.22 1.06
N VAL A 506 -4.20 6.67 0.19
CA VAL A 506 -3.91 7.77 -0.76
C VAL A 506 -5.04 8.79 -0.88
N THR A 507 -4.67 10.08 -0.89
CA THR A 507 -5.59 11.17 -1.25
C THR A 507 -4.90 12.23 -2.09
N VAL A 508 -5.68 13.10 -2.73
CA VAL A 508 -5.19 14.18 -3.59
C VAL A 508 -5.78 15.52 -3.20
N GLY A 509 -4.97 16.57 -3.28
CA GLY A 509 -5.35 17.91 -2.88
C GLY A 509 -4.77 18.99 -3.78
N LYS A 510 -5.55 20.05 -4.03
CA LYS A 510 -5.07 21.21 -4.79
C LYS A 510 -4.59 22.31 -3.85
N ILE A 511 -3.34 22.75 -4.03
CA ILE A 511 -2.73 23.85 -3.30
C ILE A 511 -2.28 24.91 -4.31
N GLY A 512 -3.01 26.04 -4.33
CA GLY A 512 -2.84 27.05 -5.37
C GLY A 512 -3.18 26.48 -6.75
N ASP A 513 -2.22 26.48 -7.68
CA ASP A 513 -2.38 25.91 -9.02
C ASP A 513 -1.83 24.48 -9.16
N ARG A 514 -1.29 23.90 -8.08
CA ARG A 514 -0.67 22.57 -8.09
C ARG A 514 -1.57 21.52 -7.46
N THR A 515 -1.49 20.31 -7.97
CA THR A 515 -2.13 19.11 -7.39
C THR A 515 -1.05 18.29 -6.71
N TYR A 516 -1.29 17.92 -5.45
CA TYR A 516 -0.42 17.07 -4.67
C TYR A 516 -1.14 15.76 -4.32
N ALA A 517 -0.42 14.65 -4.41
CA ALA A 517 -0.82 13.37 -3.85
C ALA A 517 -0.16 13.19 -2.48
N PHE A 518 -0.91 12.66 -1.52
CA PHE A 518 -0.46 12.29 -0.19
C PHE A 518 -0.66 10.79 -0.04
N ILE A 519 0.40 10.06 0.29
CA ILE A 519 0.40 8.60 0.38
C ILE A 519 0.88 8.22 1.78
N GLY A 520 0.02 7.57 2.56
CA GLY A 520 0.34 6.99 3.86
C GLY A 520 1.03 5.64 3.69
N THR A 521 1.86 5.26 4.66
CA THR A 521 2.46 3.92 4.71
C THR A 521 2.12 3.28 6.04
N GLU A 522 1.39 2.17 6.02
CA GLU A 522 0.83 1.50 7.20
C GLU A 522 1.95 1.15 8.21
N ARG A 523 2.87 0.26 7.82
CA ARG A 523 3.90 -0.24 8.75
C ARG A 523 4.93 0.82 9.11
N MET A 524 5.82 1.19 8.17
CA MET A 524 6.89 2.16 8.44
C MET A 524 6.35 3.48 9.02
N GLY A 525 5.12 3.84 8.68
CA GLY A 525 4.49 5.07 9.09
C GLY A 525 4.98 6.27 8.29
N GLY A 526 4.20 7.34 8.37
CA GLY A 526 4.49 8.59 7.70
C GLY A 526 3.73 8.75 6.39
N ILE A 527 3.99 9.89 5.75
CA ILE A 527 3.23 10.40 4.61
C ILE A 527 4.22 10.91 3.58
N PHE A 528 4.17 10.32 2.40
CA PHE A 528 4.84 10.81 1.21
C PHE A 528 3.99 11.85 0.49
N VAL A 529 4.63 12.90 -0.01
CA VAL A 529 3.98 13.94 -0.80
C VAL A 529 4.62 14.05 -2.17
N TYR A 530 3.79 14.00 -3.22
CA TYR A 530 4.22 14.16 -4.60
C TYR A 530 3.43 15.27 -5.28
N ASP A 531 4.11 16.15 -6.01
CA ASP A 531 3.45 17.02 -6.99
C ASP A 531 3.06 16.19 -8.21
N VAL A 532 1.75 16.03 -8.41
CA VAL A 532 1.12 15.29 -9.51
C VAL A 532 0.39 16.22 -10.48
N THR A 533 0.70 17.52 -10.45
CA THR A 533 0.12 18.53 -11.36
C THR A 533 0.29 18.14 -12.83
N ASN A 534 1.34 17.39 -13.17
CA ASN A 534 1.45 16.65 -14.42
C ASN A 534 1.53 15.15 -14.10
N PRO A 535 0.50 14.35 -14.39
CA PRO A 535 0.48 12.93 -14.04
C PRO A 535 1.59 12.12 -14.71
N TYR A 536 2.10 12.59 -15.86
CA TYR A 536 3.21 11.95 -16.59
C TYR A 536 4.61 12.32 -16.07
N ASP A 537 4.70 13.22 -15.09
CA ASP A 537 5.98 13.73 -14.57
C ASP A 537 5.83 14.09 -13.08
N ALA A 538 5.29 13.16 -12.29
CA ALA A 538 5.16 13.33 -10.85
C ALA A 538 6.53 13.56 -10.19
N LYS A 539 6.55 14.38 -9.13
CA LYS A 539 7.79 14.77 -8.42
C LYS A 539 7.62 14.64 -6.93
N PHE A 540 8.54 13.91 -6.29
CA PHE A 540 8.67 13.90 -4.84
C PHE A 540 8.82 15.33 -4.30
N SER A 541 8.06 15.65 -3.25
CA SER A 541 8.05 16.93 -2.57
C SER A 541 8.62 16.80 -1.16
N GLU A 542 8.06 15.89 -0.36
CA GLU A 542 8.30 15.80 1.07
C GLU A 542 7.98 14.39 1.60
N TYR A 543 8.63 13.99 2.68
CA TYR A 543 8.25 12.84 3.49
C TYR A 543 8.25 13.24 4.96
N VAL A 544 7.12 13.04 5.64
CA VAL A 544 6.97 13.36 7.07
C VAL A 544 6.52 12.15 7.86
N ILE A 545 6.92 12.08 9.12
CA ILE A 545 6.49 11.03 10.05
C ILE A 545 6.35 11.63 11.45
N ASN A 546 5.31 11.23 12.18
CA ASN A 546 5.08 11.60 13.59
C ASN A 546 5.11 10.34 14.48
N ARG A 547 6.14 9.50 14.30
CA ARG A 547 6.36 8.25 15.05
C ARG A 547 7.74 8.29 15.71
N ASP A 548 7.81 7.93 16.98
CA ASP A 548 9.05 7.64 17.70
C ASP A 548 9.48 6.22 17.33
N LEU A 549 10.57 6.13 16.57
CA LEU A 549 11.13 4.87 16.08
C LEU A 549 12.14 4.24 17.06
N THR A 550 12.22 4.73 18.30
CA THR A 550 13.13 4.16 19.30
C THR A 550 12.91 2.65 19.41
N GLU A 551 14.00 1.89 19.27
CA GLU A 551 14.01 0.43 19.28
C GLU A 551 13.35 -0.13 20.55
N GLY A 552 12.47 -1.11 20.37
CA GLY A 552 11.74 -1.82 21.42
C GLY A 552 10.52 -1.10 22.00
N LEU A 553 10.08 0.00 21.40
CA LEU A 553 8.74 0.55 21.67
C LEU A 553 7.70 -0.18 20.82
N THR A 554 6.52 -0.37 21.38
CA THR A 554 5.37 -1.02 20.70
C THR A 554 4.19 -0.05 20.56
N ALA A 555 3.13 -0.46 19.87
CA ALA A 555 1.89 0.31 19.77
C ALA A 555 1.21 0.62 21.13
N ASP A 556 1.52 -0.14 22.18
CA ASP A 556 1.03 0.11 23.54
C ASP A 556 1.76 1.28 24.25
N ASP A 557 2.91 1.70 23.72
CA ASP A 557 3.64 2.89 24.17
C ASP A 557 3.12 4.17 23.48
N VAL A 558 3.42 5.33 24.07
CA VAL A 558 3.09 6.62 23.44
C VAL A 558 4.17 6.96 22.40
N ILE A 559 4.05 6.35 21.22
CA ILE A 559 5.02 6.51 20.12
C ILE A 559 4.60 7.51 19.05
N GLY A 560 3.36 8.01 19.08
CA GLY A 560 2.85 8.92 18.05
C GLY A 560 1.92 8.20 17.09
N ASP A 561 1.93 8.59 15.83
CA ASP A 561 1.03 8.13 14.77
C ASP A 561 1.60 6.89 14.07
N LEU A 562 0.83 5.79 14.02
CA LEU A 562 1.21 4.50 13.43
C LEU A 562 0.00 3.89 12.70
N ALA A 563 0.26 3.30 11.53
CA ALA A 563 -0.69 2.72 10.58
C ALA A 563 -1.67 3.73 9.96
N PRO A 564 -1.19 4.69 9.13
CA PRO A 564 -2.07 5.58 8.37
C PRO A 564 -2.95 4.84 7.35
N GLU A 565 -4.20 4.58 7.72
CA GLU A 565 -5.20 3.83 6.91
C GLU A 565 -6.07 4.71 6.01
N SER A 566 -6.32 5.96 6.40
CA SER A 566 -7.13 6.86 5.59
C SER A 566 -6.72 8.31 5.68
N LEU A 567 -6.87 9.01 4.56
CA LEU A 567 -6.43 10.38 4.37
C LEU A 567 -7.53 11.25 3.79
N VAL A 568 -7.78 12.40 4.43
CA VAL A 568 -8.69 13.43 3.90
C VAL A 568 -7.96 14.75 3.75
N PHE A 569 -7.81 15.21 2.52
CA PHE A 569 -7.32 16.55 2.23
C PHE A 569 -8.42 17.59 2.43
N ILE A 570 -8.11 18.65 3.17
CA ILE A 570 -9.00 19.80 3.40
C ILE A 570 -8.39 21.02 2.73
N SER A 571 -9.15 21.65 1.83
CA SER A 571 -8.70 22.85 1.12
C SER A 571 -8.49 24.03 2.09
N ALA A 572 -7.74 25.04 1.67
CA ALA A 572 -7.60 26.28 2.46
C ALA A 572 -8.94 27.02 2.66
N GLU A 573 -9.90 26.83 1.76
CA GLU A 573 -11.22 27.47 1.82
C GLU A 573 -12.11 26.84 2.89
N ASP A 574 -12.06 25.51 3.01
CA ASP A 574 -12.86 24.72 3.95
C ASP A 574 -12.19 24.61 5.33
N SER A 575 -10.88 24.80 5.38
CA SER A 575 -10.08 24.68 6.60
C SER A 575 -10.38 25.78 7.64
N PRO A 576 -10.51 25.43 8.93
CA PRO A 576 -10.67 26.40 10.02
C PRO A 576 -9.49 27.36 10.20
N THR A 577 -8.32 26.98 9.69
CA THR A 577 -7.09 27.78 9.82
C THR A 577 -6.85 28.71 8.63
N GLY A 578 -7.57 28.52 7.52
CA GLY A 578 -7.30 29.19 6.25
C GLY A 578 -6.05 28.68 5.51
N THR A 579 -5.43 27.60 6.01
CA THR A 579 -4.32 26.88 5.37
C THR A 579 -4.81 25.47 5.02
N PRO A 580 -4.38 24.86 3.90
CA PRO A 580 -4.74 23.48 3.59
C PRO A 580 -4.34 22.54 4.74
N LEU A 581 -5.18 21.55 5.03
CA LEU A 581 -4.91 20.53 6.05
C LEU A 581 -4.95 19.14 5.43
N LEU A 582 -4.29 18.19 6.08
CA LEU A 582 -4.47 16.77 5.85
C LEU A 582 -4.88 16.12 7.17
N VAL A 583 -6.02 15.43 7.17
CA VAL A 583 -6.47 14.61 8.29
C VAL A 583 -6.06 13.17 8.00
N VAL A 584 -5.51 12.50 9.00
CA VAL A 584 -4.96 11.16 8.90
C VAL A 584 -5.58 10.31 10.00
N GLY A 585 -6.25 9.23 9.61
CA GLY A 585 -6.63 8.14 10.50
C GLY A 585 -5.46 7.18 10.68
N ASN A 586 -5.13 6.81 11.91
CA ASN A 586 -4.01 5.94 12.23
C ASN A 586 -4.49 4.77 13.08
N GLU A 587 -4.67 3.59 12.49
CA GLU A 587 -5.48 2.53 13.08
C GLU A 587 -4.83 1.84 14.28
N VAL A 588 -3.59 1.41 14.12
CA VAL A 588 -2.85 0.68 15.17
C VAL A 588 -2.65 1.58 16.40
N SER A 589 -2.28 2.85 16.19
CA SER A 589 -2.17 3.83 17.29
C SER A 589 -3.52 4.37 17.79
N GLY A 590 -4.61 4.08 17.06
CA GLY A 590 -5.96 4.59 17.25
C GLY A 590 -6.06 6.11 17.38
N THR A 591 -5.30 6.82 16.55
CA THR A 591 -5.18 8.28 16.61
C THR A 591 -5.62 8.96 15.33
N VAL A 592 -6.24 10.14 15.48
CA VAL A 592 -6.52 11.03 14.36
C VAL A 592 -5.59 12.22 14.47
N SER A 593 -4.77 12.45 13.45
CA SER A 593 -3.85 13.59 13.38
C SER A 593 -4.29 14.58 12.30
N VAL A 594 -4.03 15.87 12.54
CA VAL A 594 -4.32 16.96 11.59
C VAL A 594 -3.02 17.69 11.31
N TRP A 595 -2.63 17.68 10.04
CA TRP A 595 -1.40 18.28 9.53
C TRP A 595 -1.71 19.56 8.77
N SER A 596 -1.02 20.66 9.06
CA SER A 596 -1.03 21.85 8.22
C SER A 596 -0.11 21.64 7.03
N VAL A 597 -0.57 21.91 5.81
CA VAL A 597 0.21 21.76 4.57
C VAL A 597 0.54 23.14 4.02
N ASN A 598 1.80 23.55 4.19
CA ASN A 598 2.26 24.89 3.86
C ASN A 598 3.02 24.89 2.53
N PRO A 599 2.62 25.71 1.53
CA PRO A 599 3.40 25.87 0.31
C PRO A 599 4.71 26.62 0.62
N ASN A 600 5.83 26.15 0.05
CA ASN A 600 7.13 26.80 0.21
C ASN A 600 7.32 28.09 -0.61
#